data_AF-X1QHL0-F1
#
_entry.id   AF-X1QHL0-F1
#
_cell.length_a   1.000
_cell.length_b   1.000
_cell.length_c   1.000
_cell.angle_alpha   90.00
_cell.angle_beta   90.00
_cell.angle_gamma   90.00
#
_symmetry.space_group_name_H-M   'P 1'
#
loop_
_entity.id
_entity.type
_entity.pdbx_description
1 polymer ?
#
loop_
_entity_poly.entity_id
_entity_poly.type
_entity_poly.pdbx_seq_one_letter_code
_entity_poly.pdbx_strand_id
1 'polypeptide(L)'
;FHLTTSGRAWKKVQDVVGARIVVVGWVRSAEITVGEYGWHPHFHALFFIDRILTEDEIEALEQFFYERWSDAIEAAGYRRPSREHGVVVSHGESAGSYVALLSKQNLALETVSSGTKQGRKNNRSTLQLQYDWMVHRRDLDKELIKEYQLATHRMNQLTWSRGKNDLRKKYQIAEQLDFDLVQDPTENIGQLVVRMHSSEWLYLMRMEKSLLWELPRSTEKLSPPAAQALINILCGGFWPTTSEI
;
A
#
# COMPACT_ATOMS: atom_id res chain seq x y z
N PHE A 1 5.39 10.58 -12.30
CA PHE A 1 4.02 10.48 -12.81
C PHE A 1 3.48 11.76 -13.43
N HIS A 2 3.50 12.94 -12.78
CA HIS A 2 3.13 14.18 -13.49
C HIS A 2 4.00 14.42 -14.74
N LEU A 3 5.31 14.16 -14.64
CA LEU A 3 6.25 14.22 -15.77
C LEU A 3 6.08 13.07 -16.79
N THR A 4 5.33 12.02 -16.45
CA THR A 4 5.13 10.85 -17.30
C THR A 4 3.98 11.07 -18.28
N THR A 5 2.99 11.88 -17.91
CA THR A 5 1.82 12.24 -18.73
C THR A 5 1.76 13.74 -19.05
N SER A 6 2.93 14.38 -19.16
CA SER A 6 3.07 15.78 -19.56
C SER A 6 4.39 16.04 -20.29
N GLY A 7 4.54 17.25 -20.83
CA GLY A 7 5.77 17.67 -21.53
C GLY A 7 5.88 17.15 -22.96
N ARG A 8 7.06 17.33 -23.57
CA ARG A 8 7.30 17.05 -25.00
C ARG A 8 7.11 15.59 -25.37
N ALA A 9 7.59 14.66 -24.55
CA ALA A 9 7.46 13.23 -24.81
C ALA A 9 5.99 12.78 -24.82
N TRP A 10 5.18 13.31 -23.90
CA TRP A 10 3.75 13.04 -23.85
C TRP A 10 3.00 13.65 -25.05
N LYS A 11 3.38 14.86 -25.48
CA LYS A 11 2.82 15.44 -26.72
C LYS A 11 3.12 14.56 -27.93
N LYS A 12 4.37 14.07 -28.04
CA LYS A 12 4.78 13.21 -29.14
C LYS A 12 3.94 11.93 -29.24
N VAL A 13 3.61 11.27 -28.13
CA VAL A 13 2.73 10.08 -28.20
C VAL A 13 1.30 10.44 -28.63
N GLN A 14 0.78 11.60 -28.22
CA GLN A 14 -0.52 12.09 -28.70
C GLN A 14 -0.50 12.41 -30.19
N ASP A 15 0.61 12.96 -30.69
CA ASP A 15 0.79 13.24 -32.13
C ASP A 15 0.86 11.93 -32.93
N VAL A 16 1.54 10.90 -32.42
CA VAL A 16 1.62 9.56 -33.04
C VAL A 16 0.25 8.89 -33.07
N VAL A 17 -0.50 8.99 -31.98
CA VAL A 17 -1.88 8.49 -31.87
C VAL A 17 -2.84 9.31 -32.75
N GLY A 18 -2.50 10.55 -33.11
CA GLY A 18 -3.37 11.44 -33.87
C GLY A 18 -4.58 11.95 -33.09
N ALA A 19 -4.61 11.73 -31.77
CA ALA A 19 -5.71 12.10 -30.90
C ALA A 19 -5.23 12.61 -29.55
N ARG A 20 -5.98 13.57 -29.01
CA ARG A 20 -5.72 14.09 -27.67
C ARG A 20 -6.19 13.08 -26.63
N ILE A 21 -5.30 12.79 -25.67
CA ILE A 21 -5.58 11.93 -24.51
C ILE A 21 -5.57 12.81 -23.26
N VAL A 22 -6.73 13.03 -22.63
CA VAL A 22 -6.80 13.84 -21.42
C VAL A 22 -6.79 12.94 -20.18
N VAL A 23 -5.70 13.00 -19.42
CA VAL A 23 -5.60 12.32 -18.13
C VAL A 23 -6.31 13.17 -17.07
N VAL A 24 -7.50 12.75 -16.67
CA VAL A 24 -8.34 13.35 -15.62
C VAL A 24 -7.68 13.21 -14.25
N GLY A 25 -7.03 12.07 -14.02
CA GLY A 25 -6.29 11.79 -12.81
C GLY A 25 -5.62 10.42 -12.87
N TRP A 26 -4.87 10.08 -11.83
CA TRP A 26 -4.21 8.79 -11.73
C TRP A 26 -4.00 8.38 -10.27
N VAL A 27 -3.89 7.09 -10.05
CA VAL A 27 -3.42 6.51 -8.80
C VAL A 27 -2.35 5.48 -9.11
N ARG A 28 -1.31 5.39 -8.29
CA ARG A 28 -0.30 4.36 -8.40
C ARG A 28 0.00 3.73 -7.05
N SER A 29 0.18 2.41 -7.06
CA SER A 29 0.61 1.61 -5.93
C SER A 29 1.96 0.98 -6.23
N ALA A 30 2.86 1.01 -5.26
CA ALA A 30 4.10 0.25 -5.28
C ALA A 30 3.86 -1.08 -4.56
N GLU A 31 4.16 -2.17 -5.24
CA GLU A 31 4.15 -3.51 -4.67
C GLU A 31 5.56 -4.08 -4.77
N ILE A 32 6.08 -4.55 -3.65
CA ILE A 32 7.45 -5.06 -3.58
C ILE A 32 7.37 -6.39 -2.84
N THR A 33 7.73 -7.45 -3.53
CA THR A 33 7.80 -8.80 -2.98
C THR A 33 9.22 -9.34 -3.09
N VAL A 34 9.53 -10.38 -2.33
CA VAL A 34 10.80 -11.11 -2.43
C VAL A 34 10.53 -12.58 -2.70
N GLY A 35 11.23 -13.12 -3.68
CA GLY A 35 11.12 -14.53 -4.09
C GLY A 35 12.50 -15.18 -4.16
N GLU A 36 12.53 -16.35 -4.79
CA GLU A 36 13.76 -17.13 -5.03
C GLU A 36 14.82 -16.32 -5.80
N TYR A 37 14.39 -15.51 -6.77
CA TYR A 37 15.26 -14.70 -7.62
C TYR A 37 15.47 -13.27 -7.09
N GLY A 38 15.20 -13.03 -5.80
CA GLY A 38 15.42 -11.75 -5.14
C GLY A 38 14.18 -10.84 -5.15
N TRP A 39 14.42 -9.53 -5.13
CA TRP A 39 13.37 -8.52 -5.08
C TRP A 39 12.60 -8.40 -6.39
N HIS A 40 11.29 -8.35 -6.28
CA HIS A 40 10.35 -8.16 -7.39
C HIS A 40 9.52 -6.89 -7.13
N PRO A 41 10.10 -5.69 -7.38
CA PRO A 41 9.38 -4.44 -7.30
C PRO A 41 8.58 -4.20 -8.58
N HIS A 42 7.29 -3.93 -8.45
CA HIS A 42 6.43 -3.49 -9.55
C HIS A 42 5.49 -2.37 -9.12
N PHE A 43 5.01 -1.64 -10.10
CA PHE A 43 4.00 -0.61 -9.90
C PHE A 43 2.73 -1.01 -10.63
N HIS A 44 1.61 -0.81 -9.96
CA HIS A 44 0.33 -0.74 -10.62
C HIS A 44 -0.08 0.72 -10.70
N ALA A 45 -0.35 1.22 -11.91
CA ALA A 45 -0.79 2.57 -12.14
C ALA A 45 -2.10 2.54 -12.91
N LEU A 46 -3.11 3.25 -12.39
CA LEU A 46 -4.37 3.48 -13.08
C LEU A 46 -4.41 4.92 -13.55
N PHE A 47 -4.67 5.08 -14.85
CA PHE A 47 -4.91 6.38 -15.48
C PHE A 47 -6.38 6.51 -15.79
N PHE A 48 -6.99 7.60 -15.33
CA PHE A 48 -8.38 7.94 -15.63
C PHE A 48 -8.37 8.89 -16.82
N ILE A 49 -8.93 8.42 -17.92
CA ILE A 49 -8.96 9.11 -19.21
C ILE A 49 -10.40 9.54 -19.48
N ASP A 50 -10.58 10.68 -20.14
CA ASP A 50 -11.89 11.28 -20.41
C ASP A 50 -12.70 10.56 -21.51
N ARG A 51 -12.12 9.53 -22.12
CA ARG A 51 -12.75 8.68 -23.14
C ARG A 51 -12.15 7.28 -23.12
N ILE A 52 -12.85 6.36 -23.79
CA ILE A 52 -12.34 5.04 -24.11
C ILE A 52 -11.28 5.19 -25.21
N LEU A 53 -10.15 4.52 -25.02
CA LEU A 53 -9.08 4.45 -26.01
C LEU A 53 -9.33 3.27 -26.96
N THR A 54 -8.84 3.35 -28.20
CA THR A 54 -8.80 2.18 -29.09
C THR A 54 -7.63 1.25 -28.72
N GLU A 55 -7.63 0.03 -29.25
CA GLU A 55 -6.51 -0.90 -29.05
C GLU A 55 -5.19 -0.34 -29.58
N ASP A 56 -5.19 0.27 -30.78
CA ASP A 56 -4.00 0.94 -31.35
C ASP A 56 -3.47 2.06 -30.42
N GLU A 57 -4.37 2.78 -29.75
CA GLU A 57 -3.99 3.82 -28.78
C GLU A 57 -3.39 3.22 -27.51
N ILE A 58 -3.90 2.07 -27.05
CA ILE A 58 -3.35 1.32 -25.93
C ILE A 58 -1.95 0.80 -26.26
N GLU A 59 -1.76 0.18 -27.43
CA GLU A 59 -0.46 -0.31 -27.87
C GLU A 59 0.57 0.82 -27.98
N ALA A 60 0.18 1.97 -28.54
CA ALA A 60 1.03 3.14 -28.61
C ALA A 60 1.42 3.68 -27.21
N LEU A 61 0.49 3.67 -26.26
CA LEU A 61 0.77 4.04 -24.87
C LEU A 61 1.67 3.01 -24.18
N GLU A 62 1.45 1.72 -24.40
CA GLU A 62 2.29 0.65 -23.86
C GLU A 62 3.73 0.80 -24.35
N GLN A 63 3.93 0.98 -25.65
CA GLN A 63 5.23 1.27 -26.23
C GLN A 63 5.89 2.49 -25.55
N PHE A 64 5.14 3.58 -25.44
CA PHE A 64 5.63 4.82 -24.83
C PHE A 64 6.07 4.62 -23.37
N PHE A 65 5.26 3.92 -22.57
CA PHE A 65 5.61 3.65 -21.17
C PHE A 65 6.75 2.64 -21.04
N TYR A 66 6.77 1.60 -21.88
CA TYR A 66 7.84 0.60 -21.91
C TYR A 66 9.20 1.25 -22.17
N GLU A 67 9.30 2.12 -23.17
CA GLU A 67 10.56 2.81 -23.49
C GLU A 67 11.06 3.61 -22.29
N ARG A 68 10.19 4.44 -21.71
CA ARG A 68 10.57 5.30 -20.58
C ARG A 68 10.95 4.49 -19.34
N TRP A 69 10.23 3.41 -19.07
CA TRP A 69 10.54 2.52 -17.95
C TRP A 69 11.88 1.84 -18.18
N SER A 70 12.08 1.28 -19.37
CA SER A 70 13.29 0.57 -19.73
C SER A 70 14.52 1.47 -19.69
N ASP A 71 14.42 2.69 -20.22
CA ASP A 71 15.50 3.67 -20.20
C ASP A 71 15.87 4.07 -18.75
N ALA A 72 14.89 4.17 -17.85
CA ALA A 72 15.13 4.44 -16.45
C ALA A 72 15.83 3.27 -15.74
N ILE A 73 15.46 2.02 -16.07
CA ILE A 73 16.09 0.81 -15.54
C ILE A 73 17.53 0.68 -16.01
N GLU A 74 17.79 0.93 -17.30
CA GLU A 74 19.16 0.93 -17.84
C GLU A 74 20.01 2.06 -17.29
N ALA A 75 19.45 3.28 -17.15
CA ALA A 75 20.14 4.40 -16.53
C ALA A 75 20.49 4.14 -15.05
N ALA A 76 19.72 3.29 -14.37
CA ALA A 76 20.00 2.82 -13.02
C ALA A 76 21.04 1.68 -12.97
N GLY A 77 21.57 1.22 -14.11
CA GLY A 77 22.63 0.21 -14.21
C GLY A 77 22.13 -1.24 -14.33
N TYR A 78 20.83 -1.44 -14.55
CA TYR A 78 20.23 -2.77 -14.69
C TYR A 78 20.03 -3.16 -16.16
N ARG A 79 19.82 -4.46 -16.41
CA ARG A 79 19.47 -4.95 -17.75
C ARG A 79 18.12 -4.39 -18.19
N ARG A 80 18.00 -4.01 -19.47
CA ARG A 80 16.71 -3.64 -20.06
C ARG A 80 15.64 -4.71 -19.78
N PRO A 81 14.45 -4.32 -19.29
CA PRO A 81 13.32 -5.23 -19.12
C PRO A 81 12.93 -5.90 -20.45
N SER A 82 12.33 -7.10 -20.39
CA SER A 82 11.72 -7.69 -21.58
C SER A 82 10.40 -6.99 -21.91
N ARG A 83 9.95 -7.10 -23.17
CA ARG A 83 8.63 -6.60 -23.58
C ARG A 83 7.50 -7.28 -22.81
N GLU A 84 7.58 -8.60 -22.73
CA GLU A 84 6.57 -9.45 -22.09
C GLU A 84 6.36 -9.16 -20.60
N HIS A 85 7.42 -8.78 -19.86
CA HIS A 85 7.38 -8.64 -18.40
C HIS A 85 7.68 -7.22 -17.91
N GLY A 86 7.88 -6.27 -18.82
CA GLY A 86 8.32 -4.92 -18.49
C GLY A 86 7.16 -3.99 -18.14
N VAL A 87 6.30 -3.73 -19.13
CA VAL A 87 5.14 -2.85 -19.01
C VAL A 87 4.00 -3.47 -19.80
N VAL A 88 2.82 -3.54 -19.18
CA VAL A 88 1.57 -3.97 -19.82
C VAL A 88 0.55 -2.86 -19.58
N VAL A 89 -0.15 -2.46 -20.64
CA VAL A 89 -1.26 -1.50 -20.57
C VAL A 89 -2.52 -2.18 -21.08
N SER A 90 -3.61 -2.05 -20.33
CA SER A 90 -4.89 -2.62 -20.72
C SER A 90 -6.04 -1.73 -20.29
N HIS A 91 -7.22 -2.00 -20.85
CA HIS A 91 -8.46 -1.42 -20.36
C HIS A 91 -8.74 -1.83 -18.91
N GLY A 92 -9.35 -0.91 -18.16
CA GLY A 92 -9.64 -1.05 -16.74
C GLY A 92 -10.89 -1.87 -16.42
N GLU A 93 -11.13 -3.01 -17.07
CA GLU A 93 -12.34 -3.83 -16.87
C GLU A 93 -12.52 -4.33 -15.42
N SER A 94 -11.46 -4.30 -14.61
CA SER A 94 -11.48 -4.58 -13.16
C SER A 94 -10.91 -3.43 -12.29
N ALA A 95 -10.73 -2.24 -12.87
CA ALA A 95 -10.10 -1.11 -12.19
C ALA A 95 -10.90 -0.64 -10.96
N GLY A 96 -12.24 -0.75 -10.97
CA GLY A 96 -13.08 -0.38 -9.83
C GLY A 96 -12.81 -1.24 -8.59
N SER A 97 -12.79 -2.56 -8.74
CA SER A 97 -12.43 -3.51 -7.67
C SER A 97 -10.98 -3.30 -7.21
N TYR A 98 -10.07 -3.00 -8.13
CA TYR A 98 -8.67 -2.74 -7.82
C TYR A 98 -8.46 -1.42 -7.06
N VAL A 99 -9.13 -0.34 -7.44
CA VAL A 99 -9.12 0.94 -6.71
C VAL A 99 -9.70 0.75 -5.31
N ALA A 100 -10.79 0.01 -5.16
CA ALA A 100 -11.37 -0.29 -3.85
C ALA A 100 -10.39 -1.11 -2.98
N LEU A 101 -9.70 -2.10 -3.56
CA LEU A 101 -8.66 -2.89 -2.87
C LEU A 101 -7.47 -2.03 -2.44
N LEU A 102 -6.96 -1.18 -3.36
CA LEU A 102 -5.83 -0.27 -3.13
C LEU A 102 -6.13 0.80 -2.07
N SER A 103 -7.38 1.28 -2.01
CA SER A 103 -7.77 2.41 -1.17
C SER A 103 -8.26 1.98 0.22
N LYS A 104 -9.00 0.87 0.30
CA LYS A 104 -9.72 0.46 1.51
C LYS A 104 -9.08 -0.72 2.23
N GLN A 105 -8.36 -1.61 1.52
CA GLN A 105 -7.99 -2.91 2.07
C GLN A 105 -6.48 -3.16 2.22
N ASN A 106 -5.59 -2.48 1.49
CA ASN A 106 -4.18 -2.87 1.58
C ASN A 106 -3.57 -2.60 2.97
N LEU A 107 -3.72 -1.42 3.58
CA LEU A 107 -3.06 -1.19 4.88
C LEU A 107 -3.71 -1.98 6.03
N ALA A 108 -5.04 -1.93 6.16
CA ALA A 108 -5.76 -2.58 7.26
C ALA A 108 -5.76 -4.12 7.13
N LEU A 109 -5.99 -4.64 5.92
CA LEU A 109 -6.08 -6.08 5.67
C LEU A 109 -4.69 -6.71 5.48
N GLU A 110 -3.67 -5.98 4.98
CA GLU A 110 -2.29 -6.50 5.06
C GLU A 110 -1.77 -6.50 6.51
N THR A 111 -2.15 -5.53 7.37
CA THR A 111 -1.73 -5.53 8.78
C THR A 111 -2.40 -6.67 9.57
N VAL A 112 -3.71 -6.89 9.35
CA VAL A 112 -4.51 -7.91 10.07
C VAL A 112 -4.39 -9.31 9.46
N SER A 113 -4.10 -9.44 8.16
CA SER A 113 -3.99 -10.74 7.44
C SER A 113 -2.58 -11.07 6.95
N SER A 114 -1.54 -10.38 7.44
CA SER A 114 -0.14 -10.61 7.05
C SER A 114 0.34 -12.05 7.28
N GLY A 115 -0.21 -12.75 8.27
CA GLY A 115 0.09 -14.16 8.53
C GLY A 115 -0.75 -15.18 7.73
N THR A 116 -1.85 -14.75 7.10
CA THR A 116 -2.77 -15.63 6.35
C THR A 116 -2.62 -15.51 4.83
N LYS A 117 -2.12 -14.38 4.33
CA LYS A 117 -1.88 -14.18 2.90
C LYS A 117 -0.48 -14.66 2.51
N GLN A 118 -0.37 -15.95 2.22
CA GLN A 118 0.79 -16.47 1.49
C GLN A 118 0.83 -15.85 0.09
N GLY A 119 1.96 -15.26 -0.28
CA GLY A 119 2.15 -14.79 -1.65
C GLY A 119 2.15 -15.97 -2.63
N ARG A 120 1.82 -15.70 -3.89
CA ARG A 120 1.75 -16.73 -4.93
C ARG A 120 3.16 -17.17 -5.33
N LYS A 121 3.33 -18.46 -5.69
CA LYS A 121 4.59 -19.03 -6.22
C LYS A 121 5.82 -18.78 -5.33
N ASN A 122 5.70 -18.99 -4.01
CA ASN A 122 6.78 -18.79 -3.03
C ASN A 122 7.31 -17.34 -2.88
N ASN A 123 6.66 -16.34 -3.50
CA ASN A 123 6.98 -14.94 -3.22
C ASN A 123 6.37 -14.51 -1.88
N ARG A 124 7.08 -13.66 -1.15
CA ARG A 124 6.64 -13.12 0.15
C ARG A 124 6.43 -11.62 0.02
N SER A 125 5.31 -11.13 0.54
CA SER A 125 5.12 -9.69 0.76
C SER A 125 6.06 -9.22 1.86
N THR A 126 6.27 -7.91 1.95
CA THR A 126 7.13 -7.32 2.99
C THR A 126 6.57 -7.52 4.40
N LEU A 127 5.25 -7.63 4.54
CA LEU A 127 4.58 -7.93 5.80
C LEU A 127 4.65 -9.42 6.15
N GLN A 128 4.50 -10.32 5.16
CA GLN A 128 4.77 -11.75 5.36
C GLN A 128 6.23 -11.97 5.78
N LEU A 129 7.19 -11.25 5.17
CA LEU A 129 8.60 -11.32 5.53
C LEU A 129 8.86 -10.88 6.98
N GLN A 130 8.18 -9.82 7.44
CA GLN A 130 8.25 -9.36 8.83
C GLN A 130 7.65 -10.38 9.80
N TYR A 131 6.49 -10.95 9.45
CA TYR A 131 5.84 -12.01 10.23
C TYR A 131 6.71 -13.27 10.32
N ASP A 132 7.23 -13.73 9.19
CA ASP A 132 8.16 -14.86 9.09
C ASP A 132 9.39 -14.67 9.99
N TRP A 133 9.99 -13.47 9.96
CA TRP A 133 11.11 -13.15 10.84
C TRP A 133 10.68 -13.16 12.32
N MET A 134 9.49 -12.65 12.64
CA MET A 134 8.96 -12.66 13.99
C MET A 134 8.81 -14.08 14.55
N VAL A 135 8.30 -15.01 13.72
CA VAL A 135 8.05 -16.41 14.10
C VAL A 135 9.34 -17.24 14.11
N HIS A 136 10.13 -17.17 13.03
CA HIS A 136 11.23 -18.09 12.78
C HIS A 136 12.61 -17.54 13.12
N ARG A 137 12.75 -16.21 13.29
CA ARG A 137 14.00 -15.53 13.67
C ARG A 137 15.20 -15.83 12.74
N ARG A 138 14.94 -16.07 11.45
CA ARG A 138 16.00 -16.33 10.46
C ARG A 138 16.78 -15.04 10.17
N ASP A 139 18.11 -15.09 10.24
CA ASP A 139 18.97 -13.93 9.95
C ASP A 139 18.79 -13.42 8.51
N LEU A 140 18.54 -14.32 7.56
CA LEU A 140 18.26 -13.92 6.17
C LEU A 140 17.04 -12.99 6.07
N ASP A 141 15.96 -13.29 6.79
CA ASP A 141 14.76 -12.44 6.78
C ASP A 141 15.05 -11.07 7.41
N LYS A 142 15.89 -11.03 8.45
CA LYS A 142 16.34 -9.78 9.09
C LYS A 142 17.08 -8.88 8.11
N GLU A 143 18.01 -9.44 7.34
CA GLU A 143 18.79 -8.66 6.37
C GLU A 143 17.91 -8.18 5.20
N LEU A 144 16.99 -9.01 4.71
CA LEU A 144 16.01 -8.58 3.70
C LEU A 144 15.10 -7.45 4.20
N ILE A 145 14.65 -7.50 5.46
CA ILE A 145 13.85 -6.42 6.07
C ILE A 145 14.65 -5.11 6.11
N LYS A 146 15.93 -5.16 6.51
CA LYS A 146 16.78 -3.97 6.53
C LYS A 146 17.00 -3.40 5.13
N GLU A 147 17.28 -4.27 4.15
CA GLU A 147 17.46 -3.86 2.76
C GLU A 147 16.21 -3.15 2.23
N TYR A 148 15.03 -3.75 2.46
CA TYR A 148 13.75 -3.14 2.11
C TYR A 148 13.55 -1.77 2.77
N GLN A 149 13.81 -1.66 4.08
CA GLN A 149 13.66 -0.41 4.82
C GLN A 149 14.59 0.70 4.28
N LEU A 150 15.84 0.36 3.96
CA LEU A 150 16.79 1.30 3.39
C LEU A 150 16.38 1.75 1.98
N ALA A 151 16.00 0.80 1.12
CA ALA A 151 15.65 1.07 -0.26
C ALA A 151 14.32 1.83 -0.41
N THR A 152 13.38 1.63 0.52
CA THR A 152 12.03 2.23 0.45
C THR A 152 11.82 3.40 1.40
N HIS A 153 12.86 3.84 2.11
CA HIS A 153 12.74 4.98 3.02
C HIS A 153 12.20 6.22 2.29
N ARG A 154 11.10 6.79 2.82
CA ARG A 154 10.33 7.92 2.24
C ARG A 154 9.62 7.61 0.91
N MET A 155 9.59 6.36 0.48
CA MET A 155 8.76 5.93 -0.64
C MET A 155 7.29 5.92 -0.20
N ASN A 156 6.42 6.55 -0.98
CA ASN A 156 4.98 6.40 -0.80
C ASN A 156 4.54 5.10 -1.48
N GLN A 157 3.91 4.18 -0.73
CA GLN A 157 3.32 2.95 -1.28
C GLN A 157 2.18 3.31 -2.23
N LEU A 158 1.19 4.09 -1.76
CA LEU A 158 0.09 4.61 -2.57
C LEU A 158 0.31 6.10 -2.88
N THR A 159 0.10 6.53 -4.12
CA THR A 159 0.17 7.94 -4.50
C THR A 159 -0.94 8.28 -5.49
N TRP A 160 -1.66 9.35 -5.18
CA TRP A 160 -2.71 9.92 -6.02
C TRP A 160 -2.20 11.16 -6.75
N SER A 161 -2.79 11.44 -7.91
CA SER A 161 -2.70 12.75 -8.55
C SER A 161 -3.14 13.86 -7.58
N ARG A 162 -2.52 15.05 -7.70
CA ARG A 162 -2.75 16.21 -6.82
C ARG A 162 -3.27 17.40 -7.62
N GLY A 163 -3.75 18.43 -6.93
CA GLY A 163 -4.21 19.68 -7.52
C GLY A 163 -5.50 19.49 -8.33
N LYS A 164 -5.57 20.07 -9.53
CA LYS A 164 -6.76 19.97 -10.41
C LYS A 164 -7.10 18.55 -10.87
N ASN A 165 -6.16 17.62 -10.77
CA ASN A 165 -6.34 16.22 -11.13
C ASN A 165 -6.55 15.34 -9.87
N ASP A 166 -6.75 15.91 -8.68
CA ASP A 166 -6.97 15.12 -7.46
C ASP A 166 -8.35 14.45 -7.49
N LEU A 167 -8.36 13.16 -7.80
CA LEU A 167 -9.59 12.36 -7.91
C LEU A 167 -10.31 12.23 -6.58
N ARG A 168 -9.58 12.28 -5.45
CA ARG A 168 -10.19 12.18 -4.13
C ARG A 168 -11.01 13.43 -3.85
N LYS A 169 -10.50 14.62 -4.16
CA LYS A 169 -11.30 15.86 -4.04
C LYS A 169 -12.53 15.87 -4.94
N LYS A 170 -12.44 15.22 -6.10
CA LYS A 170 -13.52 15.21 -7.10
C LYS A 170 -14.60 14.17 -6.81
N TYR A 171 -14.23 13.03 -6.22
CA TYR A 171 -15.09 11.85 -6.09
C TYR A 171 -15.12 11.22 -4.69
N GLN A 172 -14.53 11.86 -3.67
CA GLN A 172 -14.68 11.38 -2.29
C GLN A 172 -16.15 11.39 -1.92
N ILE A 173 -16.68 10.17 -1.78
CA ILE A 173 -17.80 9.90 -0.89
C ILE A 173 -17.24 10.09 0.53
N ALA A 174 -18.05 10.62 1.45
CA ALA A 174 -17.67 10.74 2.86
C ALA A 174 -17.02 9.42 3.33
N GLU A 175 -15.85 9.53 3.95
CA GLU A 175 -15.13 8.38 4.48
C GLU A 175 -16.07 7.70 5.47
N GLN A 176 -16.59 6.51 5.12
CA GLN A 176 -17.22 5.64 6.10
C GLN A 176 -16.11 5.28 7.08
N LEU A 177 -16.17 5.87 8.27
CA LEU A 177 -15.26 5.54 9.34
C LEU A 177 -15.36 4.04 9.60
N ASP A 178 -14.23 3.36 9.81
CA ASP A 178 -14.18 1.92 10.11
C ASP A 178 -15.13 1.53 11.27
N PHE A 179 -15.48 2.48 12.14
CA PHE A 179 -16.45 2.32 13.21
C PHE A 179 -17.84 1.86 12.74
N ASP A 180 -18.30 2.30 11.57
CA ASP A 180 -19.61 1.92 11.02
C ASP A 180 -19.58 0.49 10.41
N LEU A 181 -18.41 0.00 9.98
CA LEU A 181 -18.23 -1.38 9.51
C LEU A 181 -18.10 -2.38 10.67
N VAL A 182 -17.50 -1.96 11.78
CA VAL A 182 -17.35 -2.78 13.01
C VAL A 182 -18.70 -3.14 13.64
N GLN A 183 -19.75 -2.39 13.34
CA GLN A 183 -21.10 -2.62 13.88
C GLN A 183 -22.00 -3.50 13.02
N ASP A 184 -21.56 -4.02 11.87
CA ASP A 184 -22.35 -5.03 11.16
C ASP A 184 -22.32 -6.36 11.95
N PRO A 185 -23.44 -6.77 12.59
CA PRO A 185 -23.46 -7.93 13.48
C PRO A 185 -23.31 -9.26 12.72
N THR A 186 -23.38 -9.24 11.38
CA THR A 186 -23.38 -10.45 10.56
C THR A 186 -21.98 -10.92 10.15
N GLU A 187 -20.96 -10.05 10.18
CA GLU A 187 -19.56 -10.39 9.82
C GLU A 187 -18.60 -10.45 11.02
N ASN A 188 -19.04 -10.06 12.23
CA ASN A 188 -18.15 -9.91 13.37
C ASN A 188 -18.02 -11.20 14.22
N ILE A 189 -17.00 -11.99 13.90
CA ILE A 189 -16.52 -13.13 14.73
C ILE A 189 -15.41 -12.74 15.72
N GLY A 190 -15.08 -11.44 15.83
CA GLY A 190 -13.97 -10.96 16.67
C GLY A 190 -14.39 -10.74 18.13
N GLN A 191 -13.60 -11.24 19.07
CA GLN A 191 -13.75 -10.89 20.49
C GLN A 191 -13.01 -9.59 20.80
N LEU A 192 -13.68 -8.60 21.39
CA LEU A 192 -13.00 -7.42 21.93
C LEU A 192 -12.09 -7.83 23.09
N VAL A 193 -10.77 -7.74 22.89
CA VAL A 193 -9.75 -8.11 23.90
C VAL A 193 -9.35 -6.92 24.77
N VAL A 194 -9.17 -5.73 24.17
CA VAL A 194 -8.74 -4.49 24.84
C VAL A 194 -9.41 -3.29 24.20
N ARG A 195 -9.78 -2.30 25.02
CA ARG A 195 -10.13 -0.94 24.56
C ARG A 195 -9.15 0.07 25.17
N MET A 196 -8.69 1.00 24.34
CA MET A 196 -7.74 2.03 24.74
C MET A 196 -8.02 3.32 23.99
N HIS A 197 -7.84 4.45 24.65
CA HIS A 197 -7.94 5.77 24.03
C HIS A 197 -6.68 6.08 23.21
N SER A 198 -6.82 6.87 22.15
CA SER A 198 -5.70 7.27 21.27
C SER A 198 -4.54 7.89 22.05
N SER A 199 -4.83 8.62 23.12
CA SER A 199 -3.83 9.28 23.95
C SER A 199 -3.02 8.30 24.81
N GLU A 200 -3.65 7.23 25.30
CA GLU A 200 -2.99 6.15 26.04
C GLU A 200 -2.04 5.37 25.11
N TRP A 201 -2.48 5.08 23.89
CA TRP A 201 -1.62 4.48 22.87
C TRP A 201 -0.38 5.33 22.58
N LEU A 202 -0.56 6.62 22.34
CA LEU A 202 0.53 7.54 22.07
C LEU A 202 1.48 7.67 23.27
N TYR A 203 0.96 7.61 24.49
CA TYR A 203 1.76 7.60 25.70
C TYR A 203 2.66 6.36 25.78
N LEU A 204 2.11 5.17 25.60
CA LEU A 204 2.88 3.92 25.62
C LEU A 204 3.96 3.91 24.53
N MET A 205 3.64 4.37 23.32
CA MET A 205 4.61 4.45 22.21
C MET A 205 5.74 5.46 22.45
N ARG A 206 5.53 6.48 23.28
CA ARG A 206 6.56 7.44 23.67
C ARG A 206 7.47 6.89 24.77
N MET A 207 6.95 6.06 25.67
CA MET A 207 7.73 5.42 26.72
C MET A 207 8.69 4.38 26.15
N GLU A 208 8.15 3.43 25.38
CA GLU A 208 8.92 2.30 24.89
C GLU A 208 8.35 1.80 23.55
N LYS A 209 9.15 1.95 22.48
CA LYS A 209 8.71 1.61 21.12
C LYS A 209 8.50 0.11 20.90
N SER A 210 9.09 -0.76 21.71
CA SER A 210 8.88 -2.22 21.61
C SER A 210 7.47 -2.63 22.05
N LEU A 211 6.79 -1.82 22.87
CA LEU A 211 5.40 -2.04 23.27
C LEU A 211 4.45 -2.13 22.08
N LEU A 212 4.81 -1.56 20.92
CA LEU A 212 4.08 -1.70 19.65
C LEU A 212 3.80 -3.17 19.30
N TRP A 213 4.73 -4.06 19.62
CA TRP A 213 4.65 -5.48 19.28
C TRP A 213 4.44 -6.37 20.51
N GLU A 214 4.91 -5.94 21.68
CA GLU A 214 4.78 -6.71 22.92
C GLU A 214 3.36 -6.69 23.49
N LEU A 215 2.62 -5.59 23.30
CA LEU A 215 1.25 -5.47 23.77
C LEU A 215 0.32 -6.46 23.07
N PRO A 216 0.22 -6.48 21.72
CA PRO A 216 -0.59 -7.49 21.03
C PRO A 216 -0.23 -8.92 21.48
N ARG A 217 1.06 -9.26 21.45
CA ARG A 217 1.57 -10.60 21.82
C ARG A 217 1.23 -11.02 23.26
N SER A 218 1.28 -10.08 24.20
CA SER A 218 0.96 -10.36 25.60
C SER A 218 -0.56 -10.48 25.79
N THR A 219 -1.34 -9.60 25.16
CA THR A 219 -2.80 -9.61 25.26
C THR A 219 -3.46 -10.83 24.62
N GLU A 220 -2.89 -11.41 23.56
CA GLU A 220 -3.36 -12.66 22.94
C GLU A 220 -3.37 -13.86 23.91
N LYS A 221 -2.51 -13.85 24.93
CA LYS A 221 -2.39 -14.94 25.91
C LYS A 221 -3.25 -14.73 27.15
N LEU A 222 -3.93 -13.59 27.23
CA LEU A 222 -4.68 -13.16 28.40
C LEU A 222 -6.18 -13.22 28.11
N SER A 223 -6.97 -13.44 29.17
CA SER A 223 -8.41 -13.18 29.08
C SER A 223 -8.64 -11.68 28.86
N PRO A 224 -9.74 -11.25 28.21
CA PRO A 224 -10.01 -9.83 27.99
C PRO A 224 -9.92 -8.97 29.27
N PRO A 225 -10.42 -9.40 30.45
CA PRO A 225 -10.22 -8.64 31.69
C PRO A 225 -8.76 -8.49 32.10
N ALA A 226 -7.95 -9.55 31.95
CA ALA A 226 -6.53 -9.51 32.28
C ALA A 226 -5.73 -8.67 31.29
N ALA A 227 -6.09 -8.71 30.01
CA ALA A 227 -5.52 -7.87 28.96
C ALA A 227 -5.82 -6.39 29.21
N GLN A 228 -7.07 -6.05 29.55
CA GLN A 228 -7.45 -4.68 29.90
C GLN A 228 -6.73 -4.20 31.17
N ALA A 229 -6.59 -5.06 32.19
CA ALA A 229 -5.85 -4.73 33.41
C ALA A 229 -4.37 -4.43 33.13
N LEU A 230 -3.72 -5.21 32.26
CA LEU A 230 -2.34 -4.95 31.83
C LEU A 230 -2.19 -3.56 31.22
N ILE A 231 -3.09 -3.17 30.32
CA ILE A 231 -3.08 -1.84 29.68
C ILE A 231 -3.28 -0.74 30.71
N ASN A 232 -4.26 -0.90 31.61
CA ASN A 232 -4.51 0.06 32.67
C ASN A 232 -3.30 0.25 33.60
N ILE A 233 -2.56 -0.83 33.90
CA ILE A 233 -1.33 -0.77 34.71
C ILE A 233 -0.23 0.00 33.97
N LEU A 234 -0.01 -0.30 32.69
CA LEU A 234 1.00 0.38 31.87
C LEU A 234 0.67 1.87 31.69
N CYS A 235 -0.62 2.20 31.61
CA CYS A 235 -1.12 3.57 31.57
C CYS A 235 -1.30 4.22 32.96
N GLY A 236 -0.95 3.54 34.07
CA GLY A 236 -1.22 4.04 35.43
C GLY A 236 -0.50 5.36 35.79
N GLY A 237 0.51 5.77 35.02
CA GLY A 237 1.17 7.08 35.13
C GLY A 237 0.63 8.14 34.15
N PHE A 238 -0.33 7.78 33.29
CA PHE A 238 -0.90 8.64 32.26
C PHE A 238 -2.17 9.32 32.77
N TRP A 239 -2.11 10.63 32.94
CA TRP A 239 -3.28 11.48 33.18
C TRP A 239 -3.55 12.26 31.91
N PRO A 240 -4.62 11.95 31.15
CA PRO A 240 -4.97 12.78 30.01
C PRO A 240 -5.30 14.18 30.52
N THR A 241 -4.62 15.20 30.01
CA THR A 241 -5.11 16.57 30.15
C THR A 241 -6.45 16.62 29.46
N THR A 242 -7.51 16.81 30.25
CA THR A 242 -8.88 17.01 29.78
C THR A 242 -8.96 18.27 28.94
N SER A 243 -8.75 18.13 27.64
CA SER A 243 -9.22 19.07 26.63
C SER A 243 -9.24 18.37 25.28
N GLU A 244 -10.40 17.84 24.92
CA GLU A 244 -11.10 18.00 23.63
C GLU A 244 -12.13 16.87 23.47
N ILE A 245 -13.40 17.27 23.65
CA ILE A 245 -14.60 16.59 23.15
C ILE A 245 -14.69 16.83 21.65
#